data_AF-A0A0K1NHS9-F1
#
_entry.id   AF-A0A0K1NHS9-F1
#
_cell.length_a   1.000
_cell.length_b   1.000
_cell.length_c   1.000
_cell.angle_alpha   90.00
_cell.angle_beta   90.00
_cell.angle_gamma   90.00
#
_symmetry.space_group_name_H-M   'P 1'
#
loop_
_entity.id
_entity.type
_entity.pdbx_description
1 polymer ?
#
loop_
_entity_poly.entity_id
_entity_poly.type
_entity_poly.pdbx_seq_one_letter_code
_entity_poly.pdbx_strand_id
1 'polypeptide(L)'
;MKKITFLLVMLASVLAFSSCSHSETYADQLERENNAIHAFIVKKGINVISEEQFTKQGNTTDTTKNQYVLFSNTGVYMQIVEKGTGETIKKGETATVLCRFTERNLLRDTLQLSNQFLIFGAKVDKMSVTNTSGTYTASFDPSSSVMYDAYKSTSVPAGWLVPMPYVGIGRLTSAASKLSHVRLIIPSQQGHINATRAVYPSFFDLTFQRGL
;
A
#
# COMPACT_ATOMS: atom_id res chain seq x y z
N MET A 1 -28.43 -36.61 -45.13
CA MET A 1 -27.09 -36.04 -44.80
C MET A 1 -27.14 -34.61 -44.26
N LYS A 2 -27.83 -33.66 -44.91
CA LYS A 2 -27.89 -32.24 -44.47
C LYS A 2 -28.37 -31.99 -43.03
N LYS A 3 -29.29 -32.81 -42.49
CA LYS A 3 -29.83 -32.68 -41.12
C LYS A 3 -28.83 -33.09 -40.03
N ILE A 4 -27.94 -34.03 -40.31
CA ILE A 4 -26.89 -34.48 -39.36
C ILE A 4 -25.76 -33.47 -39.32
N THR A 5 -25.41 -32.87 -40.46
CA THR A 5 -24.41 -31.79 -40.56
C THR A 5 -24.85 -30.55 -39.77
N PHE A 6 -26.14 -30.21 -39.80
CA PHE A 6 -26.68 -29.08 -39.04
C PHE A 6 -26.64 -29.32 -37.52
N LEU A 7 -26.88 -30.56 -37.08
CA LEU A 7 -26.80 -30.94 -35.65
C LEU A 7 -25.35 -30.92 -35.14
N LEU A 8 -24.39 -31.37 -35.96
CA LEU A 8 -22.97 -31.36 -35.64
C LEU A 8 -22.38 -29.95 -35.56
N VAL A 9 -22.81 -29.04 -36.45
CA VAL A 9 -22.41 -27.62 -36.42
C VAL A 9 -23.03 -26.90 -35.22
N MET A 10 -24.28 -27.19 -34.87
CA MET A 10 -24.91 -26.65 -33.66
C MET A 10 -24.21 -27.14 -32.38
N LEU A 11 -23.88 -28.43 -32.29
CA LEU A 11 -23.18 -28.99 -31.12
C LEU A 11 -21.74 -28.44 -30.98
N ALA A 12 -21.03 -28.27 -32.10
CA ALA A 12 -19.71 -27.62 -32.12
C ALA A 12 -19.77 -26.13 -31.72
N SER A 13 -20.85 -25.43 -32.07
CA SER A 13 -21.06 -24.04 -31.64
C SER A 13 -21.33 -23.90 -30.14
N VAL A 14 -22.06 -24.85 -29.53
CA VAL A 14 -22.32 -24.84 -28.08
C VAL A 14 -21.07 -25.15 -27.27
N LEU A 15 -20.22 -26.08 -27.75
CA LEU A 15 -18.94 -26.42 -27.12
C LEU A 15 -17.90 -25.29 -27.23
N ALA A 16 -18.00 -24.42 -28.25
CA ALA A 16 -17.14 -23.24 -28.40
C ALA A 16 -17.47 -22.12 -27.39
N PHE A 17 -18.68 -22.09 -26.81
CA PHE A 17 -19.07 -21.11 -25.79
C PHE A 17 -18.85 -21.60 -24.35
N SER A 18 -18.47 -22.86 -24.14
CA SER A 18 -18.24 -23.43 -22.79
C SER A 18 -16.83 -23.19 -22.23
N SER A 19 -15.96 -22.47 -22.94
CA SER A 19 -14.53 -22.32 -22.58
C SER A 19 -14.17 -21.06 -21.78
N CYS A 20 -15.12 -20.26 -21.29
CA CYS A 20 -14.79 -19.06 -20.52
C CYS A 20 -15.69 -18.87 -19.30
N SER A 21 -15.56 -19.74 -18.31
CA SER A 21 -16.05 -19.45 -16.96
C SER A 21 -15.12 -20.02 -15.89
N HIS A 22 -13.82 -19.68 -15.92
CA HIS A 22 -13.06 -19.73 -14.68
C HIS A 22 -13.48 -18.52 -13.84
N SER A 23 -14.54 -18.68 -13.05
CA SER A 23 -14.85 -17.75 -11.97
C SER A 23 -13.80 -17.93 -10.89
N GLU A 24 -12.93 -16.95 -10.75
CA GLU A 24 -11.89 -16.95 -9.74
C GLU A 24 -12.49 -16.87 -8.32
N THR A 25 -12.16 -17.82 -7.46
CA THR A 25 -12.61 -17.82 -6.07
C THR A 25 -11.85 -16.78 -5.25
N TYR A 26 -12.35 -16.42 -4.07
CA TYR A 26 -11.61 -15.52 -3.17
C TYR A 26 -10.25 -16.11 -2.74
N ALA A 27 -10.16 -17.43 -2.60
CA ALA A 27 -8.90 -18.11 -2.29
C ALA A 27 -7.89 -17.95 -3.43
N ASP A 28 -8.32 -18.13 -4.68
CA ASP A 28 -7.47 -17.94 -5.87
C ASP A 28 -6.96 -16.48 -5.96
N GLN A 29 -7.81 -15.51 -5.62
CA GLN A 29 -7.43 -14.09 -5.59
C GLN A 29 -6.35 -13.80 -4.55
N LEU A 30 -6.45 -14.38 -3.35
CA LEU A 30 -5.44 -14.27 -2.30
C LEU A 30 -4.14 -14.96 -2.69
N GLU A 31 -4.21 -16.12 -3.33
CA GLU A 31 -3.03 -16.82 -3.85
C GLU A 31 -2.31 -15.97 -4.91
N ARG A 32 -3.06 -15.40 -5.86
CA ARG A 32 -2.52 -14.48 -6.87
C ARG A 32 -1.87 -13.24 -6.23
N GLU A 33 -2.50 -12.65 -5.21
CA GLU A 33 -1.92 -11.55 -4.44
C GLU A 33 -0.58 -11.94 -3.82
N ASN A 34 -0.53 -13.07 -3.10
CA ASN A 34 0.69 -13.56 -2.46
C ASN A 34 1.80 -13.83 -3.49
N ASN A 35 1.45 -14.43 -4.63
CA ASN A 35 2.37 -14.68 -5.73
C ASN A 35 2.94 -13.38 -6.33
N ALA A 36 2.11 -12.34 -6.47
CA ALA A 36 2.56 -11.04 -6.96
C ALA A 36 3.49 -10.31 -5.97
N ILE A 37 3.19 -10.37 -4.67
CA ILE A 37 4.09 -9.84 -3.62
C ILE A 37 5.44 -10.57 -3.69
N HIS A 38 5.42 -11.91 -3.70
CA HIS A 38 6.64 -12.71 -3.77
C HIS A 38 7.46 -12.41 -5.04
N ALA A 39 6.80 -12.35 -6.20
CA ALA A 39 7.44 -11.99 -7.45
C ALA A 39 8.09 -10.60 -7.40
N PHE A 40 7.43 -9.62 -6.77
CA PHE A 40 8.00 -8.28 -6.57
C PHE A 40 9.23 -8.31 -5.65
N ILE A 41 9.16 -9.03 -4.52
CA ILE A 41 10.28 -9.20 -3.57
C ILE A 41 11.51 -9.77 -4.28
N VAL A 42 11.33 -10.86 -5.03
CA VAL A 42 12.41 -11.50 -5.81
C VAL A 42 12.93 -10.57 -6.89
N LYS A 43 12.04 -9.98 -7.71
CA LYS A 43 12.41 -9.08 -8.82
C LYS A 43 13.20 -7.86 -8.33
N LYS A 44 12.90 -7.35 -7.13
CA LYS A 44 13.56 -6.19 -6.54
C LYS A 44 14.76 -6.54 -5.66
N GLY A 45 15.07 -7.82 -5.46
CA GLY A 45 16.13 -8.26 -4.55
C GLY A 45 15.91 -7.71 -3.14
N ILE A 46 14.67 -7.77 -2.65
CA ILE A 46 14.32 -7.32 -1.30
C ILE A 46 14.82 -8.33 -0.28
N ASN A 47 15.59 -7.84 0.69
CA ASN A 47 16.04 -8.63 1.83
C ASN A 47 15.00 -8.52 2.95
N VAL A 48 14.19 -9.56 3.12
CA VAL A 48 13.15 -9.58 4.17
C VAL A 48 13.77 -9.95 5.51
N ILE A 49 13.53 -9.14 6.53
CA ILE A 49 13.98 -9.37 7.92
C ILE A 49 12.77 -9.57 8.84
N SER A 50 12.99 -10.25 9.97
CA SER A 50 11.96 -10.44 11.00
C SER A 50 11.76 -9.19 11.87
N GLU A 51 10.61 -9.12 12.54
CA GLU A 51 10.32 -8.07 13.54
C GLU A 51 11.33 -8.10 14.71
N GLU A 52 11.82 -9.28 15.08
CA GLU A 52 12.88 -9.44 16.08
C GLU A 52 14.20 -8.80 15.62
N GLN A 53 14.64 -9.09 14.39
CA GLN A 53 15.84 -8.47 13.85
C GLN A 53 15.67 -6.96 13.73
N PHE A 54 14.52 -6.50 13.22
CA PHE A 54 14.17 -5.08 13.14
C PHE A 54 14.27 -4.38 14.50
N THR A 55 13.77 -5.02 15.56
CA THR A 55 13.86 -4.51 16.94
C THR A 55 15.31 -4.47 17.42
N LYS A 56 16.08 -5.54 17.21
CA LYS A 56 17.50 -5.63 17.59
C LYS A 56 18.39 -4.57 16.92
N GLN A 57 18.01 -4.12 15.73
CA GLN A 57 18.70 -3.03 15.02
C GLN A 57 18.12 -1.64 15.28
N GLY A 58 17.29 -1.48 16.33
CA GLY A 58 16.79 -0.18 16.77
C GLY A 58 15.58 0.34 15.97
N ASN A 59 14.73 -0.56 15.47
CA ASN A 59 13.56 -0.23 14.66
C ASN A 59 13.92 0.61 13.42
N THR A 60 14.92 0.14 12.68
CA THR A 60 15.38 0.73 11.41
C THR A 60 15.58 -0.35 10.36
N THR A 61 15.81 0.02 9.11
CA THR A 61 16.17 -0.89 8.01
C THR A 61 17.44 -0.41 7.32
N ASP A 62 18.28 -1.35 6.87
CA ASP A 62 19.47 -1.04 6.06
C ASP A 62 19.10 -0.93 4.57
N THR A 63 19.05 0.30 4.06
CA THR A 63 18.70 0.59 2.65
C THR A 63 19.78 0.14 1.67
N THR A 64 21.05 0.05 2.10
CA THR A 64 22.15 -0.44 1.25
C THR A 64 22.03 -1.94 0.96
N LYS A 65 21.34 -2.66 1.86
CA LYS A 65 21.01 -4.09 1.72
C LYS A 65 19.58 -4.33 1.27
N ASN A 66 18.86 -3.26 0.90
CA ASN A 66 17.46 -3.30 0.52
C ASN A 66 16.57 -4.04 1.54
N GLN A 67 16.77 -3.76 2.83
CA GLN A 67 16.03 -4.44 3.90
C GLN A 67 14.59 -3.96 3.99
N TYR A 68 13.68 -4.91 4.19
CA TYR A 68 12.28 -4.69 4.55
C TYR A 68 11.93 -5.60 5.73
N VAL A 69 11.32 -5.05 6.78
CA VAL A 69 10.73 -5.86 7.85
C VAL A 69 9.34 -6.34 7.42
N LEU A 70 9.02 -7.61 7.65
CA LEU A 70 7.67 -8.16 7.49
C LEU A 70 6.94 -8.13 8.84
N PHE A 71 5.82 -7.43 8.91
CA PHE A 71 4.90 -7.47 10.04
C PHE A 71 3.89 -8.60 9.87
N SER A 72 4.08 -9.67 10.63
CA SER A 72 3.34 -10.92 10.50
C SER A 72 1.82 -10.78 10.71
N ASN A 73 1.42 -9.87 11.59
CA ASN A 73 0.01 -9.60 11.92
C ASN A 73 -0.78 -8.90 10.80
N THR A 74 -0.12 -8.19 9.90
CA THR A 74 -0.74 -7.38 8.83
C THR A 74 -0.35 -7.83 7.44
N GLY A 75 0.74 -8.60 7.31
CA GLY A 75 1.34 -8.96 6.02
C GLY A 75 2.05 -7.80 5.31
N VAL A 76 2.22 -6.66 5.98
CA VAL A 76 2.88 -5.47 5.42
C VAL A 76 4.40 -5.64 5.49
N TYR A 77 5.07 -5.36 4.37
CA TYR A 77 6.53 -5.23 4.33
C TYR A 77 6.88 -3.75 4.36
N MET A 78 7.80 -3.34 5.24
CA MET A 78 8.19 -1.95 5.41
C MET A 78 9.70 -1.77 5.31
N GLN A 79 10.12 -0.78 4.53
CA GLN A 79 11.46 -0.19 4.58
C GLN A 79 11.34 1.25 5.09
N ILE A 80 12.11 1.58 6.13
CA ILE A 80 12.34 2.97 6.54
C ILE A 80 13.55 3.48 5.75
N VAL A 81 13.30 4.35 4.78
CA VAL A 81 14.35 4.97 3.97
C VAL A 81 14.99 6.13 4.73
N GLU A 82 14.16 6.94 5.39
CA GLU A 82 14.58 8.02 6.27
C GLU A 82 13.64 8.04 7.48
N LYS A 83 14.21 8.03 8.69
CA LYS A 83 13.41 7.98 9.93
C LYS A 83 12.64 9.29 10.13
N GLY A 84 13.15 10.38 9.56
CA GLY A 84 12.59 11.72 9.69
C GLY A 84 12.94 12.37 11.02
N THR A 85 12.88 13.69 11.02
CA THR A 85 13.04 14.49 12.25
C THR A 85 11.72 14.63 13.02
N GLY A 86 11.81 15.04 14.28
CA GLY A 86 10.67 15.14 15.18
C GLY A 86 10.42 13.86 15.97
N GLU A 87 9.29 13.82 16.67
CA GLU A 87 8.87 12.70 17.49
C GLU A 87 7.79 11.88 16.78
N THR A 88 7.62 10.63 17.19
CA THR A 88 6.42 9.85 16.87
C THR A 88 5.19 10.52 17.49
N ILE A 89 4.01 10.31 16.91
CA ILE A 89 2.75 10.79 17.52
C ILE A 89 2.54 10.11 18.87
N LYS A 90 2.40 10.90 19.94
CA LYS A 90 2.36 10.43 21.33
C LYS A 90 1.07 9.70 21.62
N LYS A 91 1.10 8.85 22.65
CA LYS A 91 -0.10 8.19 23.17
C LYS A 91 -1.14 9.25 23.58
N GLY A 92 -2.38 9.10 23.08
CA GLY A 92 -3.50 10.01 23.33
C GLY A 92 -3.49 11.25 22.42
N GLU A 93 -2.55 11.35 21.50
CA GLU A 93 -2.44 12.50 20.59
C GLU A 93 -3.19 12.25 19.28
N THR A 94 -3.86 13.29 18.79
CA THR A 94 -4.31 13.42 17.40
C THR A 94 -3.45 14.46 16.69
N ALA A 95 -2.89 14.09 15.55
CA ALA A 95 -1.99 14.92 14.76
C ALA A 95 -2.47 15.09 13.33
N THR A 96 -2.37 16.30 12.79
CA THR A 96 -2.41 16.51 11.34
C THR A 96 -1.11 15.98 10.73
N VAL A 97 -1.23 15.08 9.75
CA VAL A 97 -0.10 14.56 8.98
C VAL A 97 -0.34 14.82 7.50
N LEU A 98 0.68 15.33 6.81
CA LEU A 98 0.68 15.57 5.37
C LEU A 98 1.49 14.45 4.71
N CYS A 99 0.91 13.83 3.69
CA CYS A 99 1.49 12.69 2.99
C CYS A 99 1.72 13.00 1.50
N ARG A 100 2.93 12.73 1.02
CA ARG A 100 3.20 12.60 -0.41
C ARG A 100 3.46 11.15 -0.75
N PHE A 101 2.90 10.66 -1.85
CA PHE A 101 2.95 9.25 -2.18
C PHE A 101 3.04 8.94 -3.67
N THR A 102 3.56 7.75 -3.96
CA THR A 102 3.42 7.06 -5.23
C THR A 102 2.91 5.65 -4.97
N GLU A 103 1.81 5.27 -5.62
CA GLU A 103 1.23 3.93 -5.56
C GLU A 103 1.49 3.17 -6.86
N ARG A 104 1.91 1.91 -6.74
CA ARG A 104 1.97 0.95 -7.85
C ARG A 104 1.13 -0.28 -7.55
N ASN A 105 0.29 -0.67 -8.49
CA ASN A 105 -0.43 -1.94 -8.43
C ASN A 105 0.53 -3.08 -8.81
N LEU A 106 0.70 -4.06 -7.93
CA LEU A 106 1.69 -5.12 -8.12
C LEU A 106 1.21 -6.29 -9.00
N LEU A 107 -0.10 -6.42 -9.25
CA LEU A 107 -0.60 -7.40 -10.22
C LEU A 107 -0.28 -6.99 -11.65
N ARG A 108 -0.34 -5.67 -11.92
CA ARG A 108 -0.16 -5.10 -13.26
C ARG A 108 1.23 -4.49 -13.48
N ASP A 109 2.02 -4.32 -12.42
CA ASP A 109 3.27 -3.55 -12.41
C ASP A 109 3.09 -2.12 -12.96
N THR A 110 1.96 -1.49 -12.62
CA THR A 110 1.58 -0.16 -13.12
C THR A 110 1.58 0.89 -12.02
N LEU A 111 2.05 2.11 -12.36
CA LEU A 111 1.75 3.30 -11.55
C LEU A 111 0.23 3.49 -11.52
N GLN A 112 -0.34 3.46 -10.32
CA GLN A 112 -1.79 3.52 -10.10
C GLN A 112 -2.23 4.95 -9.79
N LEU A 113 -1.54 5.60 -8.84
CA LEU A 113 -1.88 6.92 -8.35
C LEU A 113 -0.65 7.59 -7.73
N SER A 114 -0.51 8.90 -7.87
CA SER A 114 0.53 9.64 -7.16
C SER A 114 0.16 11.11 -7.04
N ASN A 115 0.48 11.71 -5.90
CA ASN A 115 0.38 13.15 -5.67
C ASN A 115 1.76 13.85 -5.71
N GLN A 116 2.79 13.20 -6.24
CA GLN A 116 4.14 13.75 -6.41
C GLN A 116 4.32 14.55 -7.71
N PHE A 117 3.37 14.44 -8.66
CA PHE A 117 3.42 15.20 -9.90
C PHE A 117 3.11 16.69 -9.67
N LEU A 118 3.72 17.56 -10.47
CA LEU A 118 3.57 19.03 -10.35
C LEU A 118 2.11 19.49 -10.37
N ILE A 119 1.24 18.82 -11.13
CA ILE A 119 -0.20 19.12 -11.18
C ILE A 119 -0.89 18.96 -9.82
N PHE A 120 -0.35 18.11 -8.95
CA PHE A 120 -0.80 17.92 -7.57
C PHE A 120 0.03 18.71 -6.56
N GLY A 121 0.93 19.61 -6.99
CA GLY A 121 1.79 20.39 -6.11
C GLY A 121 1.01 21.12 -5.01
N ALA A 122 -0.17 21.66 -5.33
CA ALA A 122 -1.05 22.32 -4.36
C ALA A 122 -1.88 21.38 -3.46
N LYS A 123 -1.99 20.09 -3.81
CA LYS A 123 -2.80 19.09 -3.08
C LYS A 123 -1.91 17.98 -2.52
N VAL A 124 -1.67 18.03 -1.22
CA VAL A 124 -1.05 16.97 -0.43
C VAL A 124 -2.14 16.13 0.22
N ASP A 125 -1.89 14.85 0.49
CA ASP A 125 -2.85 14.03 1.23
C ASP A 125 -2.75 14.37 2.71
N LYS A 126 -3.66 15.23 3.17
CA LYS A 126 -3.79 15.60 4.57
C LYS A 126 -4.65 14.56 5.27
N MET A 127 -4.15 14.04 6.39
CA MET A 127 -4.86 13.09 7.23
C MET A 127 -4.79 13.51 8.71
N SER A 128 -5.87 13.25 9.44
CA SER A 128 -5.88 13.29 10.90
C SER A 128 -5.50 11.91 11.41
N VAL A 129 -4.43 11.80 12.19
CA VAL A 129 -3.90 10.52 12.71
C VAL A 129 -3.96 10.53 14.23
N THR A 130 -4.62 9.56 14.83
CA THR A 130 -4.78 9.42 16.28
C THR A 130 -4.03 8.19 16.77
N ASN A 131 -3.25 8.34 17.85
CA ASN A 131 -2.62 7.23 18.56
C ASN A 131 -3.39 6.91 19.85
N THR A 132 -4.19 5.86 19.83
CA THR A 132 -4.92 5.34 20.99
C THR A 132 -4.12 4.20 21.63
N SER A 133 -3.24 4.54 22.58
CA SER A 133 -2.48 3.55 23.36
C SER A 133 -1.63 2.59 22.53
N GLY A 134 -1.06 3.04 21.41
CA GLY A 134 -0.25 2.23 20.49
C GLY A 134 -1.00 1.78 19.24
N THR A 135 -2.32 1.94 19.20
CA THR A 135 -3.14 1.69 18.01
C THR A 135 -3.35 2.98 17.25
N TYR A 136 -3.03 2.98 15.96
CA TYR A 136 -3.16 4.15 15.10
C TYR A 136 -4.42 4.05 14.23
N THR A 137 -5.18 5.13 14.18
CA THR A 137 -6.29 5.31 13.23
C THR A 137 -6.11 6.63 12.48
N ALA A 138 -6.65 6.72 11.28
CA ALA A 138 -6.58 7.96 10.52
C ALA A 138 -7.74 8.15 9.54
N SER A 139 -8.00 9.40 9.21
CA SER A 139 -8.96 9.80 8.17
C SER A 139 -8.38 10.91 7.30
N PHE A 140 -8.54 10.78 5.98
CA PHE A 140 -8.22 11.86 5.04
C PHE A 140 -9.16 13.05 5.20
N ASP A 141 -8.62 14.26 5.04
CA ASP A 141 -9.39 15.47 4.82
C ASP A 141 -9.93 15.47 3.38
N PRO A 142 -11.26 15.40 3.17
CA PRO A 142 -11.87 15.38 1.82
C PRO A 142 -11.51 16.60 0.97
N SER A 143 -11.18 17.73 1.60
CA SER A 143 -10.80 18.95 0.89
C SER A 143 -9.36 18.92 0.36
N SER A 144 -8.53 18.00 0.86
CA SER A 144 -7.09 17.96 0.59
C SER A 144 -6.58 16.51 0.61
N SER A 145 -7.03 15.71 -0.36
CA SER A 145 -6.56 14.34 -0.55
C SER A 145 -6.79 13.84 -1.98
N VAL A 146 -5.72 13.42 -2.65
CA VAL A 146 -5.80 12.76 -3.96
C VAL A 146 -6.37 11.35 -3.80
N MET A 147 -6.09 10.67 -2.69
CA MET A 147 -6.70 9.37 -2.36
C MET A 147 -8.22 9.46 -2.25
N TYR A 148 -8.74 10.48 -1.54
CA TYR A 148 -10.17 10.74 -1.45
C TYR A 148 -10.76 11.06 -2.83
N ASP A 149 -10.10 11.89 -3.62
CA ASP A 149 -10.59 12.23 -4.96
C ASP A 149 -10.71 11.00 -5.87
N ALA A 150 -9.74 10.08 -5.80
CA ALA A 150 -9.69 8.87 -6.61
C ALA A 150 -10.68 7.79 -6.13
N TYR A 151 -10.78 7.58 -4.81
CA TYR A 151 -11.49 6.43 -4.24
C TYR A 151 -12.78 6.77 -3.50
N LYS A 152 -13.09 8.07 -3.34
CA LYS A 152 -14.28 8.61 -2.67
C LYS A 152 -14.50 8.05 -1.27
N SER A 153 -13.40 7.84 -0.54
CA SER A 153 -13.40 7.38 0.85
C SER A 153 -12.41 8.18 1.68
N THR A 154 -12.83 8.55 2.89
CA THR A 154 -11.96 9.20 3.88
C THR A 154 -11.08 8.21 4.64
N SER A 155 -11.26 6.90 4.44
CA SER A 155 -10.45 5.88 5.10
C SER A 155 -9.02 5.90 4.58
N VAL A 156 -8.06 6.05 5.48
CA VAL A 156 -6.62 5.88 5.18
C VAL A 156 -6.32 4.38 5.13
N PRO A 157 -5.53 3.86 4.17
CA PRO A 157 -5.08 2.47 4.17
C PRO A 157 -4.42 2.11 5.51
N ALA A 158 -4.85 1.03 6.15
CA ALA A 158 -4.29 0.61 7.43
C ALA A 158 -2.77 0.35 7.35
N GLY A 159 -2.29 -0.14 6.20
CA GLY A 159 -0.87 -0.33 5.95
C GLY A 159 -0.04 0.96 6.01
N TRP A 160 -0.63 2.14 5.69
CA TRP A 160 0.07 3.43 5.83
C TRP A 160 0.32 3.82 7.29
N LEU A 161 -0.37 3.18 8.25
CA LEU A 161 -0.25 3.47 9.67
C LEU A 161 0.79 2.58 10.38
N VAL A 162 1.21 1.47 9.77
CA VAL A 162 2.29 0.59 10.25
C VAL A 162 3.59 1.34 10.61
N PRO A 163 4.03 2.38 9.86
CA PRO A 163 5.24 3.11 10.18
C PRO A 163 5.13 4.08 11.36
N MET A 164 3.93 4.50 11.76
CA MET A 164 3.72 5.60 12.71
C MET A 164 4.40 5.43 14.08
N PRO A 165 4.55 4.22 14.65
CA PRO A 165 5.31 4.01 15.88
C PRO A 165 6.84 4.17 15.71
N TYR A 166 7.35 4.19 14.48
CA TYR A 166 8.78 4.04 14.19
C TYR A 166 9.42 5.26 13.54
N VAL A 167 8.63 6.18 12.99
CA VAL A 167 9.13 7.34 12.24
C VAL A 167 8.76 8.66 12.90
N GLY A 168 9.65 9.65 12.76
CA GLY A 168 9.43 11.02 13.22
C GLY A 168 8.42 11.74 12.33
N ILE A 169 7.44 12.38 12.96
CA ILE A 169 6.45 13.23 12.28
C ILE A 169 6.77 14.69 12.62
N GLY A 170 7.78 15.23 11.95
CA GLY A 170 8.29 16.59 12.12
C GLY A 170 8.02 17.52 10.93
N ARG A 171 8.50 18.76 11.03
CA ARG A 171 8.48 19.77 9.96
C ARG A 171 9.90 20.07 9.48
N LEU A 172 10.03 20.56 8.25
CA LEU A 172 11.29 21.06 7.70
C LEU A 172 11.56 22.48 8.22
N THR A 173 12.07 22.60 9.44
CA THR A 173 12.35 23.89 10.10
C THR A 173 13.82 24.32 9.99
N SER A 174 14.70 23.44 9.50
CA SER A 174 16.12 23.71 9.31
C SER A 174 16.68 22.88 8.16
N ALA A 175 17.89 23.20 7.71
CA ALA A 175 18.60 22.41 6.69
C ALA A 175 18.92 20.96 7.13
N ALA A 176 18.96 20.70 8.44
CA ALA A 176 19.16 19.36 8.99
C ALA A 176 17.84 18.58 9.15
N SER A 177 16.69 19.27 9.05
CA SER A 177 15.39 18.64 9.15
C SER A 177 15.13 17.74 7.95
N LYS A 178 14.52 16.58 8.22
CA LYS A 178 14.16 15.60 7.20
C LYS A 178 12.72 15.14 7.42
N LEU A 179 12.01 14.91 6.33
CA LEU A 179 10.74 14.20 6.36
C LEU A 179 11.01 12.72 6.59
N SER A 180 10.10 12.03 7.27
CA SER A 180 10.15 10.57 7.25
C SER A 180 9.79 10.07 5.86
N HIS A 181 10.49 9.03 5.41
CA HIS A 181 10.34 8.42 4.10
C HIS A 181 10.33 6.90 4.28
N VAL A 182 9.25 6.27 3.82
CA VAL A 182 9.06 4.83 3.91
C VAL A 182 8.61 4.26 2.59
N ARG A 183 8.89 2.97 2.39
CA ARG A 183 8.36 2.17 1.29
C ARG A 183 7.63 0.98 1.85
N LEU A 184 6.44 0.72 1.33
CA LEU A 184 5.54 -0.31 1.85
C LEU A 184 5.10 -1.24 0.73
N ILE A 185 5.08 -2.55 0.99
CA ILE A 185 4.30 -3.51 0.21
C ILE A 185 3.09 -3.87 1.06
N ILE A 186 1.90 -3.54 0.56
CA ILE A 186 0.66 -3.59 1.31
C ILE A 186 -0.27 -4.61 0.63
N PRO A 187 -0.66 -5.71 1.32
CA PRO A 187 -1.69 -6.60 0.82
C PRO A 187 -3.05 -5.90 0.81
N SER A 188 -3.96 -6.37 -0.04
CA SER A 188 -5.30 -5.82 -0.27
C SER A 188 -6.11 -5.56 1.01
N GLN A 189 -5.97 -6.43 2.01
CA GLN A 189 -6.65 -6.31 3.31
C GLN A 189 -6.19 -5.11 4.14
N GLN A 190 -5.00 -4.58 3.87
CA GLN A 190 -4.42 -3.40 4.52
C GLN A 190 -4.42 -2.17 3.59
N GLY A 191 -5.00 -2.30 2.40
CA GLY A 191 -5.05 -1.29 1.35
C GLY A 191 -6.23 -0.32 1.46
N HIS A 192 -6.42 0.47 0.41
CA HIS A 192 -7.63 1.28 0.23
C HIS A 192 -8.79 0.42 -0.30
N ILE A 193 -10.00 0.98 -0.27
CA ILE A 193 -11.25 0.25 -0.59
C ILE A 193 -11.23 -0.50 -1.93
N ASN A 194 -10.62 0.05 -2.98
CA ASN A 194 -10.57 -0.62 -4.28
C ASN A 194 -9.56 -1.78 -4.30
N ALA A 195 -8.41 -1.65 -3.62
CA ALA A 195 -7.45 -2.73 -3.45
C ALA A 195 -8.08 -3.92 -2.70
N THR A 196 -8.80 -3.64 -1.61
CA THR A 196 -9.51 -4.66 -0.83
C THR A 196 -10.57 -5.38 -1.66
N ARG A 197 -11.39 -4.65 -2.41
CA ARG A 197 -12.48 -5.23 -3.21
C ARG A 197 -11.99 -6.06 -4.40
N ALA A 198 -10.87 -5.67 -5.01
CA ALA A 198 -10.32 -6.35 -6.18
C ALA A 198 -9.14 -7.28 -5.83
N VAL A 199 -8.81 -7.41 -4.54
CA VAL A 199 -7.76 -8.26 -3.99
C VAL A 199 -6.46 -8.12 -4.79
N TYR A 200 -5.91 -6.90 -4.77
CA TYR A 200 -4.58 -6.63 -5.30
C TYR A 200 -3.66 -6.01 -4.25
N PRO A 201 -2.38 -6.40 -4.24
CA PRO A 201 -1.38 -5.74 -3.43
C PRO A 201 -0.85 -4.50 -4.13
N SER A 202 -0.47 -3.50 -3.33
CA SER A 202 0.11 -2.25 -3.80
C SER A 202 1.47 -2.00 -3.15
N PHE A 203 2.39 -1.44 -3.94
CA PHE A 203 3.62 -0.84 -3.42
C PHE A 203 3.43 0.66 -3.28
N PHE A 204 3.79 1.20 -2.13
CA PHE A 204 3.78 2.63 -1.85
C PHE A 204 5.18 3.15 -1.53
N ASP A 205 5.51 4.32 -2.07
CA ASP A 205 6.65 5.14 -1.64
C ASP A 205 6.06 6.43 -1.04
N LEU A 206 6.31 6.69 0.25
CA LEU A 206 5.56 7.63 1.09
C LEU A 206 6.50 8.55 1.86
N THR A 207 6.20 9.85 1.90
CA THR A 207 6.80 10.76 2.88
C THR A 207 5.74 11.34 3.81
N PHE A 208 6.10 11.53 5.08
CA PHE A 208 5.23 12.14 6.08
C PHE A 208 5.82 13.42 6.64
N GLN A 209 4.95 14.40 6.85
CA GLN A 209 5.27 15.68 7.48
C GLN A 209 4.18 16.04 8.50
N ARG A 210 4.57 16.70 9.59
CA ARG A 210 3.63 17.30 10.54
C ARG A 210 2.88 18.48 9.91
N GLY A 211 1.56 18.39 9.83
CA GLY A 211 0.68 19.49 9.44
C GLY A 211 0.52 20.51 10.57
N LEU A 212 -0.03 21.69 10.23
CA LEU A 212 -0.46 22.71 11.20
C LEU A 212 -1.75 22.28 11.91
#